data_AF-G3JXD2-F1
#
_entry.id   AF-G3JXD2-F1
#
_cell.length_a   1.000
_cell.length_b   1.000
_cell.length_c   1.000
_cell.angle_alpha   90.00
_cell.angle_beta   90.00
_cell.angle_gamma   90.00
#
_symmetry.space_group_name_H-M   'P 1'
#
loop_
_entity.id
_entity.type
_entity.pdbx_description
1 polymer ?
#
loop_
_entity_poly.entity_id
_entity_poly.type
_entity_poly.pdbx_seq_one_letter_code
_entity_poly.pdbx_strand_id
1 'polypeptide(L)'
;MIRFLGWKGRSLTSAPPDAFPDGSHTPPREQNAVLARMKQIPPGENHKAVRGTKHEVEGRGFSLIYRRLHPLLPAYTVVAHGGGGTWGYHYRRSRSRLTNRERARLQSFPDAFWFEGKTSEVRSQIGEAVPPLLSLKIAEVVQSILEDVREAELTS
;
A
#
# COMPACT_ATOMS: atom_id res chain seq x y z
N MET A 1 -6.17 -7.33 -19.26
CA MET A 1 -6.50 -6.44 -18.14
C MET A 1 -5.27 -5.95 -17.35
N ILE A 2 -4.49 -6.77 -16.64
CA ILE A 2 -3.44 -6.27 -15.69
C ILE A 2 -2.14 -5.75 -16.35
N ARG A 3 -1.94 -5.92 -17.66
CA ARG A 3 -0.66 -5.59 -18.34
C ARG A 3 -0.27 -4.11 -18.23
N PHE A 4 -1.24 -3.19 -18.17
CA PHE A 4 -0.98 -1.75 -18.09
C PHE A 4 -0.38 -1.31 -16.74
N LEU A 5 -0.46 -2.14 -15.69
CA LEU A 5 0.06 -1.77 -14.37
C LEU A 5 1.58 -1.62 -14.34
N GLY A 6 2.29 -2.27 -15.26
CA GLY A 6 3.75 -2.16 -15.38
C GLY A 6 4.56 -2.96 -14.34
N TRP A 7 3.92 -3.51 -13.31
CA TRP A 7 4.61 -4.21 -12.20
C TRP A 7 4.31 -5.70 -12.04
N LYS A 8 3.43 -6.30 -12.86
CA LYS A 8 3.14 -7.74 -12.77
C LYS A 8 4.41 -8.55 -13.04
N GLY A 9 4.83 -9.35 -12.05
CA GLY A 9 6.06 -10.15 -12.13
C GLY A 9 7.37 -9.36 -12.01
N ARG A 10 7.31 -8.05 -11.71
CA ARG A 10 8.50 -7.20 -11.56
C ARG A 10 8.68 -6.78 -10.10
N SER A 11 9.81 -7.12 -9.51
CA SER A 11 10.13 -6.71 -8.15
C SER A 11 10.53 -5.23 -8.11
N LEU A 12 10.11 -4.51 -7.05
CA LEU A 12 10.64 -3.16 -6.79
C LEU A 12 12.11 -3.19 -6.38
N THR A 13 12.58 -4.29 -5.79
CA THR A 13 14.01 -4.42 -5.41
C THR A 13 14.94 -4.42 -6.64
N SER A 14 14.43 -4.81 -7.80
CA SER A 14 15.18 -4.81 -9.06
C SER A 14 14.89 -3.58 -9.93
N ALA A 15 14.11 -2.61 -9.45
CA ALA A 15 13.86 -1.39 -10.19
C ALA A 15 15.16 -0.55 -10.23
N PRO A 16 15.51 0.04 -11.38
CA PRO A 16 16.66 0.93 -11.45
C PRO A 16 16.42 2.18 -10.58
N PRO A 17 17.49 2.84 -10.09
CA PRO A 17 17.36 3.95 -9.13
C PRO A 17 16.50 5.11 -9.61
N ASP A 18 16.43 5.33 -10.92
CA ASP A 18 15.72 6.38 -11.63
C ASP A 18 14.32 5.96 -12.13
N ALA A 19 13.87 4.73 -11.84
CA ALA A 19 12.57 4.23 -12.30
C ALA A 19 11.37 5.06 -11.82
N PHE A 20 11.53 5.77 -10.69
CA PHE A 20 10.48 6.55 -10.04
C PHE A 20 11.01 7.95 -9.71
N PRO A 21 11.04 8.88 -10.69
CA PRO A 21 11.61 10.22 -10.51
C PRO A 21 10.82 11.07 -9.51
N ASP A 22 9.56 10.70 -9.22
CA ASP A 22 8.73 11.29 -8.17
C ASP A 22 9.20 10.99 -6.74
N GLY A 23 10.27 10.21 -6.57
CA GLY A 23 10.82 9.83 -5.27
C GLY A 23 9.92 8.88 -4.47
N SER A 24 8.83 8.36 -5.06
CA SER A 24 7.87 7.47 -4.39
C SER A 24 8.52 6.15 -3.93
N HIS A 25 9.59 5.71 -4.59
CA HIS A 25 10.33 4.50 -4.23
C HIS A 25 11.47 4.74 -3.22
N THR A 26 11.66 5.96 -2.72
CA THR A 26 12.69 6.25 -1.72
C THR A 26 12.37 5.56 -0.38
N PRO A 27 13.29 4.73 0.16
CA PRO A 27 13.12 4.13 1.48
C PRO A 27 13.00 5.20 2.57
N PRO A 28 12.02 5.08 3.49
CA PRO A 28 11.90 6.01 4.60
C PRO A 28 13.05 5.81 5.58
N ARG A 29 13.47 6.89 6.26
CA ARG A 29 14.53 6.83 7.28
C ARG A 29 14.22 5.79 8.35
N GLU A 30 15.07 4.80 8.51
CA GLU A 30 14.85 3.73 9.49
C GLU A 30 15.14 4.22 10.92
N GLN A 31 14.27 3.89 11.88
CA GLN A 31 14.50 4.16 13.30
C GLN A 31 14.90 2.86 14.01
N ASN A 32 16.00 2.89 14.76
CA ASN A 32 16.55 1.70 15.43
C ASN A 32 15.53 1.01 16.34
N ALA A 33 14.74 1.79 17.10
CA ALA A 33 13.70 1.25 17.97
C ALA A 33 12.60 0.50 17.19
N VAL A 34 12.21 1.05 16.03
CA VAL A 34 11.22 0.43 15.13
C VAL A 34 11.79 -0.85 14.51
N LEU A 35 13.03 -0.81 14.01
CA LEU A 35 13.71 -1.98 13.46
C LEU A 35 13.84 -3.10 14.49
N ALA A 36 14.25 -2.77 15.72
CA ALA A 36 14.36 -3.73 16.81
C ALA A 36 13.02 -4.42 17.10
N ARG A 37 11.92 -3.66 17.09
CA ARG A 37 10.56 -4.21 17.22
C ARG A 37 10.18 -5.10 16.03
N MET A 38 10.45 -4.67 14.80
CA MET A 38 10.15 -5.43 13.58
C MET A 38 10.90 -6.76 13.49
N LYS A 39 12.08 -6.88 14.10
CA LYS A 39 12.80 -8.15 14.18
C LYS A 39 12.05 -9.21 14.98
N GLN A 40 11.24 -8.80 15.96
CA GLN A 40 10.52 -9.68 16.88
C GLN A 40 9.08 -9.96 16.46
N ILE A 41 8.45 -9.06 15.68
CA ILE A 41 7.09 -9.26 15.17
C ILE A 41 7.14 -10.15 13.91
N PRO A 42 6.55 -11.36 13.91
CA PRO A 42 6.50 -12.22 12.73
C PRO A 42 5.73 -11.59 11.54
N PRO A 43 5.97 -12.02 10.28
CA PRO A 43 5.15 -11.60 9.15
C PRO A 43 3.66 -11.92 9.40
N GLY A 44 2.78 -10.99 9.06
CA GLY A 44 1.35 -11.14 9.33
C GLY A 44 0.91 -10.73 10.74
N GLU A 45 1.83 -10.65 11.70
CA GLU A 45 1.56 -10.27 13.10
C GLU A 45 1.70 -8.76 13.36
N ASN A 46 1.29 -8.31 14.55
CA ASN A 46 1.32 -6.89 14.96
C ASN A 46 1.96 -6.68 16.34
N HIS A 47 1.77 -5.49 16.92
CA HIS A 47 2.30 -5.15 18.25
C HIS A 47 1.98 -6.15 19.36
N LYS A 48 0.91 -6.94 19.26
CA LYS A 48 0.57 -7.96 20.26
C LYS A 48 1.66 -9.03 20.40
N ALA A 49 2.43 -9.29 19.35
CA ALA A 49 3.53 -10.27 19.37
C ALA A 49 4.71 -9.85 20.27
N VAL A 50 4.78 -8.58 20.69
CA VAL A 50 5.84 -8.06 21.57
C VAL A 50 5.30 -7.63 22.94
N ARG A 51 4.08 -8.03 23.30
CA ARG A 51 3.50 -7.76 24.63
C ARG A 51 4.34 -8.43 25.72
N GLY A 52 4.57 -7.75 26.83
CA GLY A 52 5.43 -8.22 27.93
C GLY A 52 6.93 -8.12 27.65
N THR A 53 7.34 -7.54 26.51
CA THR A 53 8.75 -7.31 26.18
C THR A 53 9.10 -5.83 26.31
N LYS A 54 10.40 -5.49 26.30
CA LYS A 54 10.88 -4.09 26.24
C LYS A 54 10.45 -3.33 24.97
N HIS A 55 9.87 -4.01 23.98
CA HIS A 55 9.38 -3.41 22.73
C HIS A 55 7.87 -3.24 22.68
N GLU A 56 7.17 -3.55 23.78
CA GLU A 56 5.73 -3.36 23.91
C GLU A 56 5.34 -1.90 23.60
N VAL A 57 4.17 -1.75 22.98
CA VAL A 57 3.56 -0.46 22.69
C VAL A 57 2.06 -0.54 22.92
N GLU A 58 1.47 0.59 23.23
CA GLU A 58 0.03 0.70 23.38
C GLU A 58 -0.69 0.39 22.07
N GLY A 59 -1.58 -0.60 22.12
CA GLY A 59 -2.32 -1.06 20.96
C GLY A 59 -3.54 -0.20 20.59
N ARG A 60 -4.02 0.66 21.49
CA ARG A 60 -5.17 1.56 21.29
C ARG A 60 -6.39 0.93 20.60
N GLY A 61 -6.63 -0.37 20.80
CA GLY A 61 -7.66 -1.13 20.10
C GLY A 61 -7.45 -1.33 18.59
N PHE A 62 -6.33 -0.88 18.01
CA PHE A 62 -6.11 -0.86 16.56
C PHE A 62 -5.17 -1.96 16.09
N SER A 63 -5.67 -2.89 15.28
CA SER A 63 -4.95 -4.10 14.86
C SER A 63 -3.83 -3.85 13.85
N LEU A 64 -3.78 -2.65 13.23
CA LEU A 64 -2.76 -2.25 12.26
C LEU A 64 -1.50 -1.67 12.91
N ILE A 65 -1.52 -1.40 14.22
CA ILE A 65 -0.35 -0.88 14.94
C ILE A 65 0.78 -1.91 14.90
N TYR A 66 1.89 -1.53 14.26
CA TYR A 66 3.04 -2.36 13.96
C TYR A 66 2.71 -3.66 13.20
N ARG A 67 1.60 -3.68 12.44
CA ARG A 67 1.23 -4.83 11.62
C ARG A 67 2.21 -4.99 10.46
N ARG A 68 2.85 -6.15 10.42
CA ARG A 68 3.81 -6.52 9.39
C ARG A 68 3.10 -7.26 8.26
N LEU A 69 3.41 -6.91 7.02
CA LEU A 69 2.90 -7.66 5.88
C LEU A 69 3.40 -9.11 5.90
N HIS A 70 2.58 -10.00 5.36
CA HIS A 70 2.97 -11.37 5.07
C HIS A 70 3.28 -11.49 3.56
N PRO A 71 4.38 -12.14 3.15
CA PRO A 71 4.78 -12.17 1.74
C PRO A 71 3.84 -12.98 0.84
N LEU A 72 3.05 -13.88 1.42
CA LEU A 72 2.16 -14.80 0.70
C LEU A 72 0.66 -14.53 0.91
N LEU A 73 0.29 -13.54 1.73
CA LEU A 73 -1.11 -13.22 1.98
C LEU A 73 -1.44 -11.82 1.44
N PRO A 74 -2.73 -11.54 1.17
CA PRO A 74 -3.16 -10.19 0.82
C PRO A 74 -2.71 -9.15 1.86
N ALA A 75 -2.42 -7.95 1.39
CA ALA A 75 -2.10 -6.85 2.29
C ALA A 75 -3.33 -6.40 3.08
N TYR A 76 -3.08 -5.90 4.29
CA TYR A 76 -4.09 -5.17 5.06
C TYR A 76 -4.32 -3.78 4.46
N THR A 77 -5.33 -3.07 4.97
CA THR A 77 -5.67 -1.70 4.59
C THR A 77 -4.44 -0.79 4.59
N VAL A 78 -4.19 -0.12 3.47
CA VAL A 78 -3.15 0.91 3.34
C VAL A 78 -3.66 2.20 3.99
N VAL A 79 -3.08 2.58 5.12
CA VAL A 79 -3.55 3.75 5.90
C VAL A 79 -2.96 5.05 5.34
N ALA A 80 -3.82 6.03 5.08
CA ALA A 80 -3.46 7.36 4.58
C ALA A 80 -2.58 8.14 5.57
N HIS A 81 -3.05 8.25 6.81
CA HIS A 81 -2.35 8.96 7.87
C HIS A 81 -1.58 8.01 8.77
N GLY A 82 -0.62 8.55 9.49
CA GLY A 82 0.46 7.79 10.11
C GLY A 82 0.78 8.42 11.44
N GLY A 83 1.34 7.61 12.32
CA GLY A 83 1.41 7.93 13.75
C GLY A 83 0.96 6.72 14.56
N GLY A 84 1.34 6.65 15.82
CA GLY A 84 0.97 5.53 16.70
C GLY A 84 1.41 4.13 16.22
N GLY A 85 2.26 4.03 15.19
CA GLY A 85 2.70 2.75 14.62
C GLY A 85 1.85 2.23 13.47
N THR A 86 1.05 3.03 12.76
CA THR A 86 0.21 2.59 11.62
C THR A 86 0.86 2.81 10.24
N TRP A 87 2.20 2.83 10.18
CA TRP A 87 2.92 3.22 8.97
C TRP A 87 2.88 2.19 7.82
N GLY A 88 2.46 0.95 8.09
CA GLY A 88 2.57 -0.17 7.15
C GLY A 88 4.01 -0.68 7.05
N TYR A 89 4.21 -1.95 7.40
CA TYR A 89 5.55 -2.50 7.60
C TYR A 89 5.89 -3.64 6.64
N HIS A 90 7.11 -3.59 6.12
CA HIS A 90 7.64 -4.52 5.13
C HIS A 90 7.84 -5.92 5.73
N TYR A 91 7.64 -6.96 4.93
CA TYR A 91 7.77 -8.36 5.38
C TYR A 91 9.23 -8.80 5.58
N ARG A 92 10.22 -8.14 4.96
CA ARG A 92 11.66 -8.43 5.16
C ARG A 92 12.16 -7.92 6.51
N ARG A 93 12.95 -8.73 7.22
CA ARG A 93 13.49 -8.39 8.55
C ARG A 93 14.48 -7.22 8.58
N SER A 94 15.12 -6.93 7.46
CA SER A 94 16.10 -5.83 7.32
C SER A 94 15.46 -4.45 7.10
N ARG A 95 14.13 -4.39 6.97
CA ARG A 95 13.38 -3.16 6.67
C ARG A 95 12.29 -2.97 7.71
N SER A 96 11.89 -1.72 7.98
CA SER A 96 10.68 -1.46 8.75
C SER A 96 9.52 -1.05 7.87
N ARG A 97 9.54 0.16 7.29
CA ARG A 97 8.37 0.76 6.65
C ARG A 97 8.39 0.52 5.14
N LEU A 98 7.19 0.45 4.56
CA LEU A 98 7.04 0.43 3.11
C LEU A 98 7.48 1.76 2.49
N THR A 99 7.91 1.74 1.24
CA THR A 99 8.00 2.93 0.37
C THR A 99 6.61 3.34 -0.09
N ASN A 100 6.45 4.58 -0.56
CA ASN A 100 5.16 5.00 -1.13
C ASN A 100 4.85 4.22 -2.41
N ARG A 101 5.85 3.87 -3.21
CA ARG A 101 5.65 3.03 -4.40
C ARG A 101 5.18 1.62 -4.06
N GLU A 102 5.67 1.03 -2.96
CA GLU A 102 5.14 -0.25 -2.47
C GLU A 102 3.66 -0.13 -2.08
N ARG A 103 3.27 0.93 -1.36
CA ARG A 103 1.86 1.20 -1.03
C ARG A 103 1.00 1.42 -2.27
N ALA A 104 1.51 2.15 -3.26
CA ALA A 104 0.83 2.42 -4.51
C ALA A 104 0.53 1.12 -5.27
N ARG A 105 1.50 0.20 -5.37
CA ARG A 105 1.28 -1.12 -5.98
C ARG A 105 0.25 -1.96 -5.21
N LEU A 106 0.25 -1.92 -3.87
CA LEU A 106 -0.78 -2.59 -3.06
C LEU A 106 -2.18 -2.02 -3.32
N GLN A 107 -2.28 -0.70 -3.54
CA GLN A 107 -3.51 -0.01 -3.96
C GLN A 107 -3.79 -0.14 -5.46
N SER A 108 -3.04 -0.96 -6.20
CA SER A 108 -3.19 -1.20 -7.64
C SER A 108 -2.93 -0.01 -8.57
N PHE A 109 -2.19 1.01 -8.12
CA PHE A 109 -1.70 2.07 -9.01
C PHE A 109 -0.73 1.51 -10.05
N PRO A 110 -0.80 1.95 -11.32
CA PRO A 110 0.22 1.62 -12.30
C PRO A 110 1.55 2.27 -11.93
N ASP A 111 2.66 1.64 -12.30
CA ASP A 111 4.01 2.19 -12.05
C ASP A 111 4.25 3.51 -12.79
N ALA A 112 3.55 3.73 -13.92
CA ALA A 112 3.61 4.98 -14.68
C ALA A 112 2.85 6.15 -14.02
N PHE A 113 2.08 5.92 -12.96
CA PHE A 113 1.44 7.00 -12.22
C PHE A 113 2.47 7.70 -11.34
N TRP A 114 2.60 9.01 -11.49
CA TRP A 114 3.47 9.86 -10.68
C TRP A 114 2.69 10.57 -9.59
N PHE A 115 3.31 10.69 -8.42
CA PHE A 115 2.74 11.42 -7.30
C PHE A 115 3.44 12.76 -7.10
N GLU A 116 2.71 13.76 -6.60
CA GLU A 116 3.24 15.09 -6.33
C GLU A 116 3.15 15.45 -4.85
N GLY A 117 4.09 16.27 -4.39
CA GLY A 117 4.16 16.76 -3.01
C GLY A 117 5.14 16.00 -2.11
N LYS A 118 5.06 16.29 -0.81
CA LYS A 118 5.93 15.70 0.23
C LYS A 118 5.61 14.23 0.43
N THR A 119 6.57 13.46 0.95
CA THR A 119 6.40 12.02 1.23
C THR A 119 5.16 11.69 2.06
N SER A 120 4.79 12.55 3.03
CA SER A 120 3.57 12.38 3.83
C SER A 120 2.29 12.64 3.06
N GLU A 121 2.29 13.61 2.15
CA GLU A 121 1.14 13.99 1.31
C GLU A 121 0.88 12.90 0.27
N VAL A 122 1.93 12.43 -0.40
CA VAL A 122 1.86 11.29 -1.34
C VAL A 122 1.29 10.05 -0.64
N ARG A 123 1.65 9.81 0.62
CA ARG A 123 1.10 8.69 1.38
C ARG A 123 -0.39 8.85 1.66
N SER A 124 -0.85 10.07 1.99
CA SER A 124 -2.28 10.35 2.16
C SER A 124 -3.03 10.13 0.86
N GLN A 125 -2.53 10.66 -0.27
CA GLN A 125 -3.10 10.43 -1.61
C GLN A 125 -3.30 8.93 -1.89
N ILE A 126 -2.29 8.11 -1.61
CA ILE A 126 -2.36 6.66 -1.84
C ILE A 126 -3.37 5.97 -0.90
N GLY A 127 -3.40 6.36 0.38
CA GLY A 127 -4.27 5.70 1.37
C GLY A 127 -5.73 6.12 1.31
N GLU A 128 -6.03 7.32 0.81
CA GLU A 128 -7.40 7.83 0.61
C GLU A 128 -7.97 7.42 -0.75
N ALA A 129 -7.11 7.09 -1.71
CA ALA A 129 -7.55 6.69 -3.05
C ALA A 129 -8.36 5.38 -3.04
N VAL A 130 -9.35 5.34 -3.93
CA VAL A 130 -9.98 4.09 -4.37
C VAL A 130 -9.00 3.34 -5.28
N PRO A 131 -8.77 2.03 -5.07
CA PRO A 131 -7.84 1.26 -5.91
C PRO A 131 -8.19 1.36 -7.41
N PRO A 132 -7.26 1.73 -8.31
CA PRO A 132 -7.57 1.90 -9.72
C PRO A 132 -8.17 0.66 -10.41
N LEU A 133 -7.78 -0.56 -10.02
CA LEU A 133 -8.41 -1.77 -10.56
C LEU A 133 -9.87 -1.92 -10.14
N LEU A 134 -10.22 -1.50 -8.92
CA LEU A 134 -11.62 -1.50 -8.46
C LEU A 134 -12.42 -0.46 -9.24
N SER A 135 -11.88 0.76 -9.38
CA SER A 135 -12.52 1.82 -10.16
C SER A 135 -12.75 1.42 -11.61
N LEU A 136 -11.78 0.74 -12.24
CA LEU A 136 -11.93 0.20 -13.59
C LEU A 136 -13.09 -0.79 -13.69
N LYS A 137 -13.23 -1.70 -12.71
CA LYS A 137 -14.35 -2.66 -12.69
C LYS A 137 -15.70 -2.00 -12.51
N ILE A 138 -15.79 -0.96 -11.69
CA ILE A 138 -17.01 -0.17 -11.54
C ILE A 138 -17.33 0.53 -12.88
N ALA A 139 -16.34 1.14 -13.51
CA ALA A 139 -16.51 1.84 -14.79
C ALA A 139 -16.99 0.90 -15.91
N GLU A 140 -16.45 -0.32 -16.01
CA GLU A 140 -16.91 -1.33 -16.97
C GLU A 140 -18.40 -1.67 -16.80
N VAL A 141 -18.87 -1.82 -15.55
CA VAL A 141 -20.28 -2.10 -15.26
C VAL A 141 -21.16 -0.91 -15.61
N VAL A 142 -20.75 0.30 -15.21
CA VAL A 142 -21.49 1.53 -15.51
C VAL A 142 -21.60 1.74 -17.03
N GLN A 143 -20.52 1.50 -17.77
CA GLN A 143 -20.53 1.58 -19.23
C GLN A 143 -21.57 0.64 -19.85
N SER A 144 -21.61 -0.62 -19.42
CA SER A 144 -22.60 -1.60 -19.90
C SER A 144 -24.02 -1.11 -19.67
N ILE A 145 -24.32 -0.61 -18.47
CA ILE A 145 -25.67 -0.10 -18.14
C ILE A 145 -26.05 1.09 -19.03
N LEU A 146 -25.10 2.02 -19.27
CA LEU A 146 -25.35 3.18 -20.12
C LEU A 146 -25.56 2.81 -21.59
N GLU A 147 -24.88 1.77 -22.08
CA GLU A 147 -25.07 1.24 -23.43
C GLU A 147 -26.45 0.59 -23.58
N ASP A 148 -26.87 -0.23 -22.61
CA ASP A 148 -28.20 -0.86 -22.60
C ASP A 148 -29.34 0.18 -22.61
N VAL A 149 -29.22 1.24 -21.79
CA VAL A 149 -30.20 2.33 -21.75
C VAL A 149 -30.27 3.07 -23.09
N ARG A 150 -29.12 3.36 -23.71
CA ARG A 150 -29.05 4.04 -25.01
C ARG A 150 -29.71 3.22 -26.12
N GLU A 151 -29.53 1.90 -26.12
CA GLU A 151 -30.16 1.02 -27.12
C GLU A 151 -31.67 0.94 -26.94
N ALA A 152 -32.17 0.88 -25.69
CA ALA A 152 -33.60 0.92 -25.42
C ALA A 152 -34.26 2.20 -25.96
N GLU A 153 -33.64 3.36 -25.73
CA GLU A 153 -34.13 4.67 -26.22
C GLU A 153 -34.15 4.78 -27.76
N LEU A 154 -33.24 4.09 -28.47
CA LEU A 154 -33.20 4.10 -29.94
C LEU A 154 -34.25 3.15 -30.56
N THR A 155 -34.78 2.22 -29.77
CA THR A 155 -35.80 1.24 -30.22
C THR A 155 -37.23 1.61 -29.79
N SER A 156 -37.39 2.65 -28.97
CA SER A 156 -38.67 3.23 -28.54
C SER A 156 -39.07 4.44 -29.38
#